data_AF-A0A971JPN0-F1
#
_entry.id   AF-A0A971JPN0-F1
#
_cell.length_a   1.000
_cell.length_b   1.000
_cell.length_c   1.000
_cell.angle_alpha   90.00
_cell.angle_beta   90.00
_cell.angle_gamma   90.00
#
_symmetry.space_group_name_H-M   'P 1'
#
loop_
_entity.id
_entity.type
_entity.pdbx_description
1 polymer ?
#
loop_
_entity_poly.entity_id
_entity_poly.type
_entity_poly.pdbx_seq_one_letter_code
_entity_poly.pdbx_strand_id
1 'polypeptide(L)'
;MTMNFCRNCGKPLTPGTRFCMNCGTPIDVQSPQSSSSPVSQPVMQTRSAARKKPVWIGIAIGLLLILFGIRMPLAMLFGEQTSARVTSVNRRIDRSSDQMEYNFDINYQFLTNSGKTVSGSYTIS
;
A
#
# COMPACT_ATOMS: atom_id res chain seq x y z
N MET A 1 -7.13 10.93 56.30
CA MET A 1 -7.27 11.22 54.85
C MET A 1 -6.65 10.06 54.10
N THR A 2 -7.46 9.16 53.54
CA THR A 2 -6.95 8.01 52.78
C THR A 2 -6.56 8.51 51.39
N MET A 3 -5.26 8.61 51.11
CA MET A 3 -4.75 8.90 49.77
C MET A 3 -4.84 7.61 48.95
N ASN A 4 -5.77 7.57 48.00
CA ASN A 4 -5.86 6.45 47.06
C ASN A 4 -4.80 6.63 45.96
N PHE A 5 -4.16 5.53 45.55
CA PHE A 5 -3.21 5.52 44.44
C PHE A 5 -3.79 4.78 43.24
N CYS A 6 -3.36 5.19 42.05
CA CYS A 6 -3.76 4.55 40.80
C CYS A 6 -3.17 3.13 40.73
N ARG A 7 -4.01 2.13 40.49
CA ARG A 7 -3.56 0.73 40.32
C ARG A 7 -2.74 0.50 39.04
N ASN A 8 -2.82 1.40 38.07
CA ASN A 8 -2.10 1.27 36.80
C ASN A 8 -0.74 1.98 36.81
N CYS A 9 -0.64 3.17 37.42
CA CYS A 9 0.59 3.98 37.36
C CYS A 9 1.19 4.36 38.72
N GLY A 10 0.56 3.96 39.83
CA GLY A 10 1.06 4.19 41.19
C GLY A 10 0.98 5.63 41.70
N LYS A 11 0.44 6.57 40.91
CA LYS A 11 0.33 7.99 41.31
C LYS A 11 -0.90 8.28 42.16
N PRO A 12 -0.85 9.29 43.05
CA PRO A 12 -1.98 9.63 43.91
C PRO A 12 -3.18 10.07 43.08
N LEU A 13 -4.36 9.64 43.51
CA LEU A 13 -5.64 9.96 42.91
C LEU A 13 -6.29 11.12 43.66
N THR A 14 -6.80 12.08 42.91
CA THR A 14 -7.62 13.16 43.47
C THR A 14 -9.00 12.60 43.82
N PRO A 15 -9.53 12.84 45.03
CA PRO A 15 -10.85 12.36 45.40
C PRO A 15 -11.93 12.92 44.46
N GLY A 16 -12.84 12.06 44.00
CA GLY A 16 -13.95 12.42 43.12
C GLY A 16 -13.65 12.37 41.61
N THR A 17 -12.42 12.00 41.19
CA THR A 17 -12.13 11.83 39.76
C THR A 17 -12.51 10.45 39.25
N ARG A 18 -13.12 10.39 38.06
CA ARG A 18 -13.49 9.13 37.39
C ARG A 18 -12.36 8.51 36.57
N PHE A 19 -11.27 9.25 36.36
CA PHE A 19 -10.11 8.84 35.58
C PHE A 19 -8.83 9.34 36.26
N CYS A 20 -7.72 8.61 36.07
CA CYS A 20 -6.42 9.05 36.54
C CYS A 20 -5.86 10.15 35.64
N MET A 21 -5.58 11.32 36.21
CA MET A 21 -5.08 12.48 35.46
C MET A 21 -3.70 12.24 34.81
N ASN A 22 -2.92 11.27 35.29
CA ASN A 22 -1.56 11.02 34.79
C ASN A 22 -1.45 9.89 33.77
N CYS A 23 -2.37 8.92 33.75
CA CYS A 23 -2.30 7.78 32.81
C CYS A 23 -3.59 7.55 32.03
N GLY A 24 -4.67 8.29 32.33
CA GLY A 24 -5.95 8.19 31.63
C GLY A 24 -6.78 6.96 31.99
N THR A 25 -6.27 6.05 32.84
CA THR A 25 -7.04 4.86 33.21
C THR A 25 -8.27 5.21 34.04
N PRO A 26 -9.45 4.63 33.73
CA PRO A 26 -10.66 4.84 34.52
C PRO A 26 -10.48 4.30 35.93
N ILE A 27 -11.04 5.02 36.91
CA ILE A 27 -11.07 4.63 38.30
C ILE A 27 -12.49 4.14 38.57
N ASP A 28 -12.62 2.86 38.85
CA ASP A 28 -13.91 2.25 39.20
C ASP A 28 -14.29 2.72 40.61
N VAL A 29 -14.93 3.88 40.70
CA VAL A 29 -15.61 4.34 41.92
C VAL A 29 -16.90 3.54 42.03
N GLN A 30 -16.80 2.34 42.60
CA GLN A 30 -17.95 1.57 43.05
C GLN A 30 -18.68 2.41 44.10
N SER A 31 -19.79 3.02 43.69
CA SER A 31 -20.82 3.44 44.62
C SER A 31 -21.29 2.18 45.36
N PRO A 32 -21.32 2.16 46.70
CA PRO A 32 -21.86 1.01 47.40
C PRO A 32 -23.37 0.95 47.15
N GLN A 33 -23.90 -0.28 47.16
CA GLN A 33 -25.31 -0.69 47.05
C GLN A 33 -25.78 -0.95 45.60
N SER A 34 -26.27 -2.13 45.20
CA SER A 34 -26.95 -3.18 45.96
C SER A 34 -26.84 -4.55 45.27
N SER A 35 -26.67 -5.59 46.08
CA SER A 35 -26.98 -6.98 45.78
C SER A 35 -28.50 -7.22 45.83
N SER A 36 -29.09 -7.82 44.78
CA SER A 36 -30.08 -8.91 44.88
C SER A 36 -30.62 -9.40 43.52
N SER A 37 -30.45 -10.71 43.32
CA SER A 37 -31.21 -11.68 42.52
C SER A 37 -31.11 -11.75 40.98
N PRO A 38 -31.07 -12.99 40.42
CA PRO A 38 -30.91 -13.25 39.00
C PRO A 38 -32.27 -13.27 38.30
N VAL A 39 -32.47 -12.40 37.32
CA VAL A 39 -33.63 -12.45 36.43
C VAL A 39 -33.12 -12.59 34.99
N SER A 40 -33.58 -13.67 34.38
CA SER A 40 -33.31 -14.11 33.02
C SER A 40 -33.68 -13.05 31.98
N GLN A 41 -32.86 -13.04 30.93
CA GLN A 41 -32.81 -12.09 29.81
C GLN A 41 -34.11 -12.12 28.95
N PRO A 42 -34.37 -11.11 28.10
CA PRO A 42 -33.59 -10.90 26.87
C PRO A 42 -33.17 -9.44 26.71
N VAL A 43 -31.86 -9.17 26.87
CA VAL A 43 -31.30 -7.86 26.51
C VAL A 43 -31.06 -7.89 25.00
N MET A 44 -31.88 -7.16 24.26
CA MET A 44 -31.61 -6.83 22.86
C MET A 44 -30.33 -5.97 22.83
N GLN A 45 -29.20 -6.65 22.68
CA GLN A 45 -27.88 -6.03 22.63
C GLN A 45 -27.75 -5.27 21.31
N THR A 46 -27.98 -3.96 21.36
CA THR A 46 -27.46 -3.08 20.31
C THR A 46 -25.95 -3.02 20.51
N ARG A 47 -25.22 -3.96 19.88
CA ARG A 47 -23.76 -3.88 19.76
C ARG A 47 -23.45 -2.61 18.95
N SER A 48 -23.17 -1.50 19.64
CA SER A 48 -22.47 -0.38 19.04
C SER A 48 -21.09 -0.90 18.64
N ALA A 49 -20.97 -1.26 17.37
CA ALA A 49 -19.73 -1.72 16.77
C ALA A 49 -18.70 -0.58 16.86
N ALA A 50 -17.93 -0.57 17.95
CA ALA A 50 -16.78 0.29 18.13
C ALA A 50 -15.79 -0.03 16.99
N ARG A 51 -15.83 0.79 15.94
CA ARG A 51 -14.99 0.68 14.75
C ARG A 51 -13.56 1.02 15.14
N LYS A 52 -12.80 0.01 15.59
CA LYS A 52 -11.36 0.16 15.87
C LYS A 52 -10.69 0.49 14.54
N LYS A 53 -10.18 1.72 14.38
CA LYS A 53 -9.43 2.12 13.17
C LYS A 53 -8.18 1.22 13.07
N PRO A 54 -7.99 0.46 11.98
CA PRO A 54 -6.91 -0.49 11.91
C PRO A 54 -5.59 0.26 11.71
N VAL A 55 -4.78 0.30 12.78
CA VAL A 55 -3.42 0.87 12.82
C VAL A 55 -2.53 0.31 11.69
N TRP A 56 -2.86 -0.86 11.17
CA TRP A 56 -2.22 -1.52 10.03
C TRP A 56 -2.22 -0.68 8.73
N ILE A 57 -3.15 0.27 8.56
CA ILE A 57 -3.16 1.17 7.40
C ILE A 57 -1.88 2.03 7.38
N GLY A 58 -1.44 2.54 8.54
CA GLY A 58 -0.21 3.33 8.63
C GLY A 58 1.04 2.51 8.34
N ILE A 59 1.07 1.26 8.81
CA ILE A 59 2.15 0.31 8.54
C ILE A 59 2.22 -0.02 7.06
N ALA A 60 1.09 -0.29 6.41
CA ALA A 60 1.00 -0.60 4.99
C ALA A 60 1.46 0.59 4.11
N ILE A 61 1.05 1.82 4.45
CA ILE A 61 1.48 3.04 3.74
C ILE A 61 2.99 3.26 3.90
N GLY A 62 3.53 3.09 5.11
CA GLY A 62 4.96 3.19 5.36
C GLY A 62 5.77 2.16 4.58
N LEU A 63 5.32 0.89 4.56
CA LEU A 63 5.96 -0.18 3.80
C LEU A 63 5.91 0.07 2.29
N LEU A 64 4.79 0.59 1.78
CA LEU A 64 4.63 0.96 0.38
C LEU A 64 5.58 2.10 -0.03
N LEU A 65 5.72 3.14 0.80
CA LEU A 65 6.63 4.27 0.54
C LEU A 65 8.10 3.85 0.60
N ILE A 66 8.47 2.97 1.53
CA ILE A 66 9.83 2.40 1.62
C ILE A 66 10.11 1.51 0.42
N LEU A 67 9.16 0.66 0.00
CA LEU A 67 9.30 -0.18 -1.18
C LEU A 67 9.43 0.67 -2.44
N PHE A 68 8.58 1.66 -2.68
CA PHE A 68 8.70 2.55 -3.86
C PHE A 68 9.97 3.40 -3.81
N GLY A 69 10.32 3.96 -2.64
CA GLY A 69 11.50 4.80 -2.45
C GLY A 69 12.83 4.07 -2.58
N ILE A 70 12.89 2.78 -2.24
CA ILE A 70 14.07 1.94 -2.46
C ILE A 70 14.03 1.29 -3.85
N ARG A 71 12.87 0.87 -4.35
CA ARG A 71 12.74 0.19 -5.66
C ARG A 71 12.93 1.11 -6.86
N MET A 72 12.50 2.37 -6.82
CA MET A 72 12.74 3.32 -7.91
C MET A 72 14.25 3.53 -8.21
N PRO A 73 15.09 3.87 -7.23
CA PRO A 73 16.52 4.02 -7.47
C PRO A 73 17.22 2.68 -7.76
N LEU A 74 16.79 1.54 -7.17
CA LEU A 74 17.34 0.23 -7.52
C LEU A 74 16.97 -0.19 -8.96
N ALA A 75 15.76 0.12 -9.42
CA ALA A 75 15.34 -0.16 -10.79
C ALA A 75 16.09 0.69 -11.82
N MET A 76 16.59 1.88 -11.45
CA MET A 76 17.51 2.65 -12.30
C MET A 76 18.92 2.06 -12.33
N LEU A 77 19.38 1.41 -11.25
CA LEU A 77 20.69 0.76 -11.19
C LEU A 77 20.72 -0.60 -11.89
N PHE A 78 19.59 -1.33 -11.90
CA PHE A 78 19.41 -2.61 -12.58
C PHE A 78 18.43 -2.50 -13.76
N GLY A 79 18.27 -1.30 -14.31
CA GLY A 79 17.40 -1.05 -15.46
C GLY A 79 18.04 -1.64 -16.71
N GLU A 80 17.50 -2.74 -17.19
CA GLU A 80 17.98 -3.42 -18.39
C GLU A 80 17.82 -2.50 -19.60
N GLN A 81 18.91 -1.88 -20.04
CA GLN A 81 18.97 -1.03 -21.22
C GLN A 81 18.61 -1.88 -22.45
N THR A 82 17.35 -1.86 -22.88
CA THR A 82 16.89 -2.54 -24.09
C THR A 82 17.37 -1.76 -25.32
N SER A 83 18.63 -1.98 -25.69
CA SER A 83 19.23 -1.41 -26.90
C SER A 83 18.78 -2.24 -28.11
N ALA A 84 17.73 -1.80 -28.81
CA ALA A 84 17.35 -2.40 -30.08
C ALA A 84 18.28 -1.91 -31.20
N ARG A 85 19.02 -2.82 -31.84
CA ARG A 85 19.87 -2.53 -33.00
C ARG A 85 19.12 -2.93 -34.27
N VAL A 86 18.94 -2.00 -35.21
CA VAL A 86 18.31 -2.26 -36.51
C VAL A 86 19.31 -3.00 -37.42
N THR A 87 18.92 -4.15 -37.96
CA THR A 87 19.84 -5.09 -38.64
C THR A 87 19.89 -4.92 -40.16
N SER A 88 18.81 -4.50 -40.84
CA SER A 88 18.83 -4.21 -42.28
C SER A 88 17.60 -3.42 -42.74
N VAL A 89 17.74 -2.54 -43.73
CA VAL A 89 16.64 -1.79 -44.37
C VAL A 89 16.75 -1.99 -45.88
N ASN A 90 15.71 -2.52 -46.53
CA ASN A 90 15.72 -2.76 -47.97
C ASN A 90 14.66 -1.88 -48.68
N ARG A 91 15.10 -1.05 -49.63
CA ARG A 91 14.21 -0.28 -50.48
C ARG A 91 13.76 -1.16 -51.65
N ARG A 92 12.46 -1.31 -51.88
CA ARG A 92 11.94 -1.84 -53.15
C ARG A 92 11.57 -0.67 -54.05
N ILE A 93 12.04 -0.72 -55.29
CA ILE A 93 11.75 0.28 -56.33
C ILE A 93 11.03 -0.48 -57.43
N ASP A 94 9.70 -0.41 -57.43
CA ASP A 94 8.89 -1.02 -58.48
C ASP A 94 8.86 -0.09 -59.70
N ARG A 95 9.12 -0.63 -60.90
CA ARG A 95 9.22 0.10 -62.18
C ARG A 95 7.92 0.80 -62.64
N SER A 96 6.85 0.72 -61.84
CA SER A 96 5.50 1.13 -62.23
C SER A 96 4.93 2.27 -61.36
N SER A 97 5.70 2.90 -60.49
CA SER A 97 5.23 4.07 -59.76
C SER A 97 6.12 5.26 -60.03
N ASP A 98 5.49 6.38 -60.38
CA ASP A 98 6.12 7.67 -60.56
C ASP A 98 7.08 7.94 -59.39
N GLN A 99 8.25 8.50 -59.69
CA GLN A 99 9.45 8.59 -58.84
C GLN A 99 9.31 9.18 -57.42
N MET A 100 8.09 9.47 -56.96
CA MET A 100 7.75 10.12 -55.71
C MET A 100 7.11 9.16 -54.68
N GLU A 101 6.81 7.90 -55.05
CA GLU A 101 6.17 6.94 -54.14
C GLU A 101 7.21 6.08 -53.41
N TYR A 102 7.56 6.50 -52.19
CA TYR A 102 8.59 5.87 -51.39
C TYR A 102 8.08 4.60 -50.68
N ASN A 103 8.04 3.47 -51.38
CA ASN A 103 7.60 2.21 -50.79
C ASN A 103 8.75 1.48 -50.05
N PHE A 104 8.74 1.46 -48.71
CA PHE A 104 9.78 0.82 -47.88
C PHE A 104 9.29 -0.41 -47.11
N ASP A 105 10.07 -1.51 -47.13
CA ASP A 105 9.90 -2.63 -46.21
C ASP A 105 10.98 -2.51 -45.13
N ILE A 106 10.53 -2.32 -43.91
CA ILE A 106 11.39 -2.29 -42.73
C ILE A 106 11.26 -3.63 -42.05
N ASN A 107 12.28 -4.48 -42.19
CA ASN A 107 12.40 -5.73 -41.41
C ASN A 107 13.28 -5.47 -40.20
N TYR A 108 12.80 -5.79 -39.00
CA TYR A 108 13.56 -5.62 -37.77
C TYR A 108 13.67 -6.94 -37.02
N GLN A 109 14.83 -7.16 -36.41
CA GLN A 109 15.10 -8.29 -35.55
C GLN A 109 15.95 -7.81 -34.40
N PHE A 110 15.51 -8.05 -33.16
CA PHE A 110 16.28 -7.71 -31.97
C PHE A 110 16.36 -8.92 -31.03
N LEU A 111 17.50 -9.03 -30.36
CA LEU A 111 17.70 -10.00 -29.29
C LEU A 111 17.28 -9.37 -27.98
N THR A 112 16.36 -10.02 -27.27
CA THR A 112 16.03 -9.68 -25.88
C THR A 112 17.19 -10.10 -24.97
N ASN A 113 17.29 -9.48 -23.78
CA ASN A 113 18.30 -9.87 -22.79
C ASN A 113 18.21 -11.36 -22.39
N SER A 114 17.00 -11.94 -22.47
CA SER A 114 16.74 -13.37 -22.31
C SER A 114 17.33 -14.26 -23.42
N GLY A 115 18.05 -13.70 -24.41
CA GLY A 115 18.57 -14.41 -25.57
C GLY A 115 17.51 -14.79 -26.60
N LYS A 116 16.24 -14.39 -26.39
CA LYS A 116 15.15 -14.66 -27.34
C LYS A 116 15.16 -13.61 -28.44
N THR A 117 15.16 -14.08 -29.69
CA THR A 117 15.10 -13.22 -30.87
C THR A 117 13.64 -12.90 -31.21
N VAL A 118 13.32 -11.62 -31.36
CA VAL A 118 11.99 -11.14 -31.75
C VAL A 118 12.13 -10.39 -33.08
N SER A 119 11.29 -10.72 -34.05
CA SER A 119 11.32 -10.15 -35.40
C SER A 119 9.95 -9.70 -35.88
N GLY A 120 9.92 -8.70 -36.76
CA GLY A 120 8.72 -8.21 -37.42
C GLY A 120 9.04 -7.42 -38.69
N SER A 121 8.01 -7.10 -39.47
CA SER A 121 8.13 -6.30 -40.69
C SER A 121 7.06 -5.20 -40.72
N TYR A 122 7.40 -4.06 -41.31
CA TYR A 122 6.50 -2.93 -41.52
C TYR A 122 6.65 -2.39 -42.93
N THR A 123 5.53 -2.22 -43.63
CA THR A 123 5.48 -1.69 -44.99
C THR A 123 4.96 -0.25 -44.96
N ILE A 124 5.76 0.67 -45.51
CA ILE A 124 5.36 2.05 -45.80
C ILE A 124 5.11 2.10 -47.29
N SER A 125 3.86 2.34 -47.72
CA SER A 125 3.50 2.58 -49.11
C SER A 125 3.01 4.00 -49.27
#